data_AF-A0A0C3AFE4-F1
#
_entry.id   AF-A0A0C3AFE4-F1
#
_cell.length_a   1.000
_cell.length_b   1.000
_cell.length_c   1.000
_cell.angle_alpha   90.00
_cell.angle_beta   90.00
_cell.angle_gamma   90.00
#
_symmetry.space_group_name_H-M   'P 1'
#
loop_
_entity.id
_entity.type
_entity.pdbx_description
1 polymer ?
#
loop_
_entity_poly.entity_id
_entity_poly.type
_entity_poly.pdbx_seq_one_letter_code
_entity_poly.pdbx_strand_id
1 'polypeptide(L)'
;SVVREIDKINERELALGVNASWHDEYKDSAYIFIGGLHFELTEGDVITIFSQYGEVMDVNLPRDKTTGKTKGFGFLMYEDQRSTVLAVDNLNGARVLDRTLRVDHVKNYKQPKVQNDGGEWVDPEAQNLNAKPEPIVGEYSIYCADAMTLIFFRRGSRS
;
A
#
# COMPACT_ATOMS: atom_id res chain seq x y z
N SER A 1 10.14 10.76 32.13
CA SER A 1 9.42 9.71 31.38
C SER A 1 10.11 9.58 30.06
N VAL A 2 10.44 8.36 29.65
CA VAL A 2 11.06 8.04 28.36
C VAL A 2 10.30 8.70 27.20
N VAL A 3 8.97 8.82 27.32
CA VAL A 3 8.11 9.53 26.36
C VAL A 3 8.50 11.01 26.18
N ARG A 4 8.71 11.75 27.28
CA ARG A 4 9.12 13.17 27.22
C ARG A 4 10.54 13.36 26.69
N GLU A 5 11.34 12.30 26.69
CA GLU A 5 12.71 12.31 26.19
C GLU A 5 12.72 12.07 24.68
N ILE A 6 11.86 11.16 24.19
CA ILE A 6 11.60 10.96 22.76
C ILE A 6 11.06 12.24 22.12
N ASP A 7 10.08 12.91 22.74
CA ASP A 7 9.52 14.16 22.20
C ASP A 7 10.59 15.25 22.04
N LYS A 8 11.50 15.38 23.02
CA LYS A 8 12.61 16.34 22.96
C LYS A 8 13.66 15.98 21.91
N ILE A 9 13.86 14.70 21.63
CA ILE A 9 14.75 14.23 20.56
C ILE A 9 14.14 14.61 19.21
N ASN A 10 12.86 14.34 19.01
CA ASN A 10 12.13 14.69 17.78
C ASN A 10 12.12 16.22 17.55
N GLU A 11 11.86 17.03 18.57
CA GLU A 11 11.88 18.50 18.48
C GLU A 11 13.27 19.04 18.12
N ARG A 12 14.33 18.42 18.67
CA ARG A 12 15.71 18.83 18.40
C ARG A 12 16.15 18.44 16.99
N GLU A 13 15.73 17.28 16.49
CA GLU A 13 15.96 16.88 15.09
C GLU A 13 15.22 17.80 14.11
N LEU A 14 13.98 18.19 14.45
CA LEU A 14 13.19 19.15 13.67
C LEU A 14 13.88 20.53 13.59
N ALA A 15 14.44 21.00 14.70
CA ALA A 15 15.10 22.31 14.79
C ALA A 15 16.47 22.38 14.12
N LEU A 16 17.18 21.25 14.02
CA LEU A 16 18.49 21.15 13.38
C LEU A 16 18.42 21.02 11.85
N GLY A 17 17.22 21.04 11.26
CA GLY A 17 17.06 21.00 9.81
C GLY A 17 17.56 19.70 9.17
N VAL A 18 17.75 18.64 9.96
CA VAL A 18 18.12 17.29 9.49
C VAL A 18 16.93 16.59 8.80
N ASN A 19 15.89 17.36 8.46
CA ASN A 19 14.64 16.89 7.87
C ASN A 19 14.52 17.13 6.37
N ALA A 20 15.54 17.64 5.67
CA ALA A 20 15.65 17.38 4.25
C ALA A 20 16.14 15.94 4.07
N SER A 21 15.33 14.97 4.51
CA SER A 21 15.59 13.59 4.15
C SER A 21 15.57 13.55 2.63
N TRP A 22 16.49 12.81 2.01
CA TRP A 22 16.62 12.73 0.56
C TRP A 22 15.30 12.29 -0.13
N HIS A 23 14.34 11.77 0.64
CA HIS A 23 12.96 11.50 0.22
C HIS A 23 12.13 12.75 -0.12
N ASP A 24 12.49 13.94 0.35
CA ASP A 24 11.77 15.21 0.08
C ASP A 24 11.74 15.53 -1.42
N GLU A 25 12.75 15.08 -2.15
CA GLU A 25 12.80 15.19 -3.61
C GLU A 25 11.71 14.35 -4.32
N TYR A 26 11.06 13.45 -3.59
CA TYR A 26 10.05 12.50 -4.08
C TYR A 26 8.67 12.78 -3.47
N LYS A 27 8.48 13.92 -2.80
CA LYS A 27 7.20 14.27 -2.16
C LYS A 27 6.00 14.31 -3.09
N ASP A 28 6.25 14.61 -4.35
CA ASP A 28 5.21 14.70 -5.38
C ASP A 28 4.98 13.33 -6.07
N SER A 29 5.59 12.25 -5.58
CA SER A 29 5.43 10.90 -6.14
C SER A 29 5.27 9.83 -5.07
N ALA A 30 4.09 9.21 -5.02
CA ALA A 30 3.78 8.11 -4.12
C ALA A 30 4.20 6.72 -4.67
N TYR A 31 5.09 6.69 -5.67
CA TYR A 31 5.52 5.47 -6.34
C TYR A 31 6.88 4.98 -5.84
N ILE A 32 6.95 3.67 -5.62
CA ILE A 32 8.19 2.96 -5.31
C ILE A 32 8.49 1.90 -6.38
N PHE A 33 9.77 1.71 -6.63
CA PHE A 33 10.33 0.61 -7.39
C PHE A 33 10.66 -0.53 -6.44
N ILE A 34 10.25 -1.74 -6.80
CA ILE A 34 10.55 -2.95 -6.05
C ILE A 34 11.33 -3.88 -6.98
N GLY A 35 12.56 -4.20 -6.64
CA GLY A 35 13.43 -5.13 -7.37
C GLY A 35 13.87 -6.29 -6.50
N GLY A 36 14.33 -7.37 -7.13
CA GLY A 36 14.82 -8.54 -6.42
C GLY A 36 13.71 -9.47 -5.93
N LEU A 37 12.48 -9.30 -6.43
CA LEU A 37 11.36 -10.20 -6.10
C LEU A 37 11.64 -11.63 -6.61
N HIS A 38 11.21 -12.62 -5.83
CA HIS A 38 11.23 -14.01 -6.25
C HIS A 38 10.22 -14.25 -7.38
N PHE A 39 10.53 -15.17 -8.29
CA PHE A 39 9.71 -15.41 -9.47
C PHE A 39 8.34 -16.05 -9.15
N GLU A 40 8.24 -16.69 -7.99
CA GLU A 40 7.00 -17.31 -7.50
C GLU A 40 6.10 -16.34 -6.72
N LEU A 41 6.58 -15.13 -6.40
CA LEU A 41 5.76 -14.14 -5.70
C LEU A 41 4.68 -13.59 -6.64
N THR A 42 3.46 -13.59 -6.14
CA THR A 42 2.29 -13.02 -6.81
C THR A 42 2.08 -11.55 -6.43
N GLU A 43 1.23 -10.84 -7.16
CA GLU A 43 0.84 -9.46 -6.80
C GLU A 43 0.25 -9.40 -5.38
N GLY A 44 -0.56 -10.39 -4.99
CA GLY A 44 -1.16 -10.45 -3.65
C GLY A 44 -0.13 -10.61 -2.53
N ASP A 45 0.92 -11.39 -2.76
CA ASP A 45 2.01 -11.55 -1.78
C ASP A 45 2.78 -10.24 -1.60
N VAL A 46 3.05 -9.54 -2.71
CA VAL A 46 3.72 -8.24 -2.68
C VAL A 46 2.85 -7.22 -1.96
N ILE A 47 1.56 -7.14 -2.26
CA ILE A 47 0.64 -6.25 -1.52
C ILE A 47 0.72 -6.57 -0.02
N THR A 48 0.58 -7.84 0.36
CA THR A 48 0.58 -8.25 1.78
C THR A 48 1.86 -7.84 2.51
N ILE A 49 3.03 -7.98 1.87
CA ILE A 49 4.31 -7.58 2.47
C ILE A 49 4.39 -6.06 2.61
N PHE A 50 3.97 -5.31 1.60
CA PHE A 50 4.12 -3.84 1.57
C PHE A 50 3.01 -3.11 2.35
N SER A 51 1.85 -3.75 2.56
CA SER A 51 0.73 -3.23 3.36
C SER A 51 1.09 -2.95 4.83
N GLN A 52 2.20 -3.49 5.34
CA GLN A 52 2.65 -3.22 6.72
C GLN A 52 3.12 -1.77 6.92
N TYR A 53 3.51 -1.06 5.85
CA TYR A 53 4.01 0.32 5.90
C TYR A 53 2.99 1.37 5.48
N GLY A 54 1.89 0.95 4.85
CA GLY A 54 0.80 1.82 4.46
C GLY A 54 -0.17 1.17 3.48
N GLU A 55 -1.25 1.89 3.14
CA GLU A 55 -2.25 1.40 2.20
C GLU A 55 -1.74 1.44 0.77
N VAL A 56 -1.72 0.28 0.12
CA VAL A 56 -1.31 0.10 -1.27
C VAL A 56 -2.50 0.42 -2.16
N MET A 57 -2.35 1.39 -3.05
CA MET A 57 -3.39 1.82 -3.97
C MET A 57 -3.29 1.09 -5.31
N ASP A 58 -2.07 0.97 -5.84
CA ASP A 58 -1.80 0.30 -7.11
C ASP A 58 -0.58 -0.59 -7.02
N VAL A 59 -0.59 -1.67 -7.79
CA VAL A 59 0.55 -2.56 -7.95
C VAL A 59 0.65 -3.01 -9.41
N ASN A 60 1.84 -2.85 -9.99
CA ASN A 60 2.15 -3.33 -11.33
C ASN A 60 3.38 -4.23 -11.31
N LEU A 61 3.20 -5.51 -11.63
CA LEU A 61 4.28 -6.48 -11.79
C LEU A 61 4.40 -6.87 -13.26
N PRO A 62 5.35 -6.29 -14.02
CA PRO A 62 5.60 -6.70 -15.39
C PRO A 62 5.97 -8.18 -15.49
N ARG A 63 5.15 -8.92 -16.24
CA ARG A 63 5.38 -10.33 -16.59
C ARG A 63 5.89 -10.44 -18.03
N ASP A 64 6.71 -11.45 -18.27
CA ASP A 64 7.15 -11.79 -19.61
C ASP A 64 5.99 -12.40 -20.41
N LYS A 65 5.77 -11.92 -21.64
CA LYS A 65 4.64 -12.33 -22.48
C LYS A 65 4.78 -13.76 -22.99
N THR A 66 6.01 -14.25 -23.13
CA THR A 66 6.29 -15.57 -23.71
C THR A 66 6.27 -16.66 -22.65
N THR A 67 6.85 -16.39 -21.48
CA THR A 67 6.97 -17.39 -20.40
C THR A 67 5.93 -17.23 -19.30
N GLY A 68 5.21 -16.09 -19.24
CA GLY A 68 4.27 -15.75 -18.17
C GLY A 68 4.93 -15.47 -16.81
N LYS A 69 6.26 -15.57 -16.72
CA LYS A 69 7.01 -15.38 -15.47
C LYS A 69 7.18 -13.90 -15.15
N THR A 70 7.19 -13.56 -13.88
CA THR A 70 7.48 -12.19 -13.42
C THR A 70 8.93 -11.84 -13.75
N LYS A 71 9.23 -10.57 -14.02
CA LYS A 71 10.61 -10.13 -14.29
C LYS A 71 11.46 -9.96 -13.02
N GLY A 72 10.89 -10.25 -11.84
CA GLY A 72 11.54 -10.04 -10.55
C GLY A 72 11.63 -8.57 -10.13
N PHE A 73 10.81 -7.72 -10.73
CA PHE A 73 10.62 -6.32 -10.33
C PHE A 73 9.17 -5.88 -10.54
N GLY A 74 8.76 -4.83 -9.85
CA GLY A 74 7.44 -4.23 -9.93
C GLY A 74 7.45 -2.78 -9.47
N PHE A 75 6.32 -2.12 -9.66
CA PHE A 75 6.06 -0.77 -9.21
C PHE A 75 4.83 -0.80 -8.31
N LEU A 76 4.88 -0.02 -7.24
CA LEU A 76 3.79 0.04 -6.26
C LEU A 76 3.51 1.49 -5.92
N MET A 77 2.23 1.84 -5.80
CA MET A 77 1.75 3.15 -5.37
C MET A 77 1.13 3.03 -3.98
N TYR A 78 1.55 3.89 -3.07
CA TYR A 78 0.88 4.07 -1.78
C TYR A 78 -0.15 5.20 -1.84
N GLU A 79 -1.06 5.24 -0.88
CA GLU A 79 -1.95 6.38 -0.65
C GLU A 79 -1.16 7.61 -0.17
N ASP A 80 -0.22 7.42 0.76
CA ASP A 80 0.58 8.48 1.38
C ASP A 80 2.07 8.37 1.01
N GLN A 81 2.71 9.53 0.83
CA GLN A 81 4.15 9.61 0.60
C GLN A 81 4.93 9.09 1.82
N ARG A 82 4.46 9.31 3.04
CA ARG A 82 5.17 8.83 4.25
C ARG A 82 5.34 7.31 4.24
N SER A 83 4.34 6.59 3.72
CA SER A 83 4.40 5.14 3.54
C SER A 83 5.51 4.71 2.58
N THR A 84 5.77 5.50 1.53
CA THR A 84 6.89 5.25 0.60
C THR A 84 8.24 5.37 1.30
N VAL A 85 8.40 6.38 2.17
CA VAL A 85 9.63 6.61 2.93
C VAL A 85 9.90 5.45 3.86
N LEU A 86 8.89 5.07 4.66
CA LEU A 86 9.00 3.94 5.57
C LEU A 86 9.32 2.63 4.84
N ALA A 87 8.67 2.38 3.70
CA ALA A 87 8.92 1.18 2.92
C ALA A 87 10.35 1.15 2.35
N VAL A 88 10.84 2.27 1.83
CA VAL A 88 12.21 2.36 1.29
C VAL A 88 13.24 2.15 2.39
N ASP A 89 13.09 2.80 3.54
CA ASP A 89 14.07 2.72 4.63
C ASP A 89 14.15 1.32 5.27
N ASN A 90 13.00 0.64 5.40
CA ASN A 90 12.94 -0.64 6.10
C ASN A 90 13.06 -1.87 5.19
N LEU A 91 12.62 -1.79 3.92
CA LEU A 91 12.63 -2.94 3.00
C LEU A 91 13.80 -2.94 2.04
N ASN A 92 14.50 -1.82 1.86
CA ASN A 92 15.67 -1.81 1.00
C ASN A 92 16.81 -2.64 1.64
N GLY A 93 17.26 -3.68 0.95
CA GLY A 93 18.21 -4.65 1.49
C GLY A 93 17.60 -5.76 2.34
N ALA A 94 16.27 -5.78 2.53
CA ALA A 94 15.59 -6.88 3.22
C ALA A 94 15.69 -8.18 2.41
N ARG A 95 15.84 -9.32 3.10
CA ARG A 95 15.87 -10.63 2.46
C ARG A 95 14.48 -11.25 2.50
N VAL A 96 13.90 -11.49 1.33
CA VAL A 96 12.64 -12.22 1.17
C VAL A 96 12.93 -13.49 0.40
N LEU A 97 12.65 -14.63 1.04
CA LEU A 97 13.09 -15.95 0.57
C LEU A 97 14.63 -15.94 0.39
N ASP A 98 15.11 -16.32 -0.79
CA ASP A 98 16.54 -16.36 -1.12
C ASP A 98 17.03 -15.14 -1.91
N ARG A 99 16.27 -14.05 -1.92
CA ARG A 99 16.64 -12.83 -2.66
C ARG A 99 16.59 -11.59 -1.78
N THR A 100 17.54 -10.69 -2.03
CA THR A 100 17.56 -9.36 -1.42
C THR A 100 16.68 -8.42 -2.23
N LEU A 101 15.72 -7.80 -1.56
CA LEU A 101 14.88 -6.77 -2.15
C LEU A 101 15.66 -5.47 -2.29
N ARG A 102 15.40 -4.78 -3.39
CA ARG A 102 15.83 -3.41 -3.62
C ARG A 102 14.59 -2.55 -3.71
N VAL A 103 14.48 -1.55 -2.84
CA VAL A 103 13.34 -0.62 -2.84
C VAL A 103 13.88 0.79 -3.01
N ASP A 104 13.32 1.53 -3.97
CA ASP A 104 13.74 2.89 -4.30
C ASP A 104 12.53 3.77 -4.65
N HIS A 105 12.63 5.08 -4.42
CA HIS A 105 11.60 6.00 -4.89
C HIS A 105 11.67 6.19 -6.41
N VAL A 106 10.51 6.39 -7.03
CA VAL A 106 10.40 6.63 -8.47
C VAL A 106 9.78 8.00 -8.70
N LYS A 107 10.45 8.87 -9.46
CA LYS A 107 9.85 10.13 -9.91
C LYS A 107 9.01 9.88 -11.16
N ASN A 108 7.78 10.40 -11.19
CA ASN A 108 6.92 10.48 -12.38
C ASN A 108 6.70 9.12 -13.08
N TYR A 109 6.33 8.10 -12.32
CA TYR A 109 6.02 6.79 -12.88
C TYR A 109 4.84 6.87 -13.85
N LYS A 110 5.00 6.29 -15.05
CA LYS A 110 3.94 6.13 -16.04
C LYS A 110 3.53 4.67 -16.11
N GLN A 111 2.26 4.40 -15.83
CA GLN A 111 1.70 3.05 -16.00
C GLN A 111 1.88 2.60 -17.45
N PRO A 112 2.23 1.32 -17.69
CA PRO A 112 2.36 0.80 -19.04
C PRO A 112 1.00 0.86 -19.76
N LYS A 113 1.03 1.20 -21.04
CA LYS A 113 -0.16 1.22 -21.89
C LYS A 113 -0.81 -0.15 -21.94
N VAL A 114 -2.13 -0.19 -21.78
CA VAL A 114 -2.91 -1.43 -21.88
C VAL A 114 -3.34 -1.59 -23.34
N GLN A 115 -3.22 -2.80 -23.86
CA GLN A 115 -3.76 -3.10 -25.19
C GLN A 115 -5.22 -3.51 -25.03
N ASN A 116 -6.13 -2.76 -25.64
CA ASN A 116 -7.55 -3.11 -25.67
C ASN A 116 -7.81 -4.28 -26.66
N ASP A 117 -8.99 -4.89 -26.59
CA ASP A 117 -9.39 -6.01 -27.48
C ASP A 117 -9.32 -5.67 -28.99
N GLY A 118 -9.29 -4.36 -29.32
CA GLY A 118 -9.06 -3.85 -30.67
C GLY A 118 -7.59 -3.80 -31.11
N GLY A 119 -6.64 -4.21 -30.26
CA GLY A 119 -5.20 -4.19 -30.54
C GLY A 119 -4.54 -2.81 -30.42
N GLU A 120 -5.25 -1.79 -29.97
CA GLU A 120 -4.77 -0.42 -29.80
C GLU A 120 -4.15 -0.21 -28.41
N TRP A 121 -3.03 0.50 -28.37
CA TRP A 121 -2.36 0.86 -27.12
C TRP A 121 -2.99 2.12 -26.54
N VAL A 122 -3.98 1.95 -25.68
CA VAL A 122 -4.64 3.06 -25.00
C VAL A 122 -3.85 3.45 -23.75
N ASP A 123 -3.67 4.76 -23.54
CA ASP A 123 -3.19 5.25 -22.25
C ASP A 123 -4.30 5.01 -21.22
N PRO A 124 -4.00 4.36 -20.07
CA PRO A 124 -5.00 4.16 -19.04
C PRO A 124 -5.49 5.53 -18.55
N GLU A 125 -6.75 5.83 -18.82
CA GLU A 125 -7.38 7.13 -18.54
C GLU A 125 -7.55 7.37 -17.03
N ALA A 126 -7.51 6.29 -16.23
CA ALA A 126 -7.45 6.30 -14.78
C ALA A 126 -6.20 5.56 -14.30
N GLN A 127 -5.55 6.08 -13.25
CA GLN A 127 -4.55 5.31 -12.52
C GLN A 127 -5.20 4.00 -12.08
N ASN A 128 -4.64 2.86 -12.48
CA ASN A 128 -5.09 1.57 -12.01
C ASN A 128 -5.07 1.55 -10.46
N LEU A 129 -6.15 1.13 -9.80
CA LEU A 129 -6.28 1.13 -8.33
C LEU A 129 -6.61 -0.28 -7.83
N ASN A 130 -5.92 -1.29 -8.36
CA ASN A 130 -6.26 -2.70 -8.13
C ASN A 130 -6.11 -3.16 -6.66
N ALA A 131 -5.37 -2.41 -5.84
CA ALA A 131 -5.10 -2.77 -4.46
C ALA A 131 -5.94 -1.98 -3.45
N LYS A 132 -6.76 -1.02 -3.89
CA LYS A 132 -7.62 -0.25 -3.00
C LYS A 132 -8.65 -1.18 -2.35
N PRO A 133 -8.75 -1.22 -1.01
CA PRO A 133 -9.83 -1.96 -0.36
C PRO A 133 -11.17 -1.36 -0.78
N GLU A 134 -12.10 -2.22 -1.22
CA GLU A 134 -13.47 -1.76 -1.46
C GLU A 134 -13.99 -1.17 -0.15
N PRO A 135 -14.52 0.07 -0.16
CA PRO A 135 -15.21 0.58 1.01
C PRO A 135 -16.33 -0.42 1.30
N ILE A 136 -16.34 -0.99 2.49
CA ILE A 136 -17.50 -1.71 3.01
C ILE A 136 -18.68 -0.75 3.03
N VAL A 137 -19.42 -0.68 1.93
CA VAL A 137 -20.71 0.02 1.85
C VAL A 137 -21.74 -0.86 2.55
N GLY A 138 -21.55 -1.04 3.86
CA GLY A 138 -22.40 -1.85 4.70
C GLY A 138 -23.22 -0.94 5.60
N GLU A 139 -24.49 -0.72 5.28
CA GLU A 139 -25.66 -1.34 5.93
C GLU A 139 -25.61 -1.74 7.43
N TYR A 140 -24.62 -1.30 8.20
CA TYR A 140 -24.49 -1.56 9.64
C TYR A 140 -25.50 -0.78 10.49
N SER A 141 -26.28 0.13 9.90
CA SER A 141 -27.30 0.88 10.64
C SER A 141 -28.63 0.13 10.81
N ILE A 142 -28.96 -0.85 9.96
CA ILE A 142 -30.25 -1.54 10.03
C ILE A 142 -30.22 -2.70 11.04
N TYR A 143 -29.14 -3.48 11.08
CA TYR A 143 -29.05 -4.65 11.98
C TYR A 143 -28.86 -4.30 13.47
N CYS A 144 -28.40 -3.09 13.79
CA CYS A 144 -28.31 -2.62 15.19
C CYS A 144 -29.65 -2.18 15.78
N ALA A 145 -30.63 -1.77 14.95
CA ALA A 145 -31.95 -1.36 15.43
C ALA A 145 -32.85 -2.56 15.79
N ASP A 146 -32.75 -3.66 15.04
CA ASP A 146 -33.61 -4.83 15.23
C ASP A 146 -33.18 -5.74 16.39
N ALA A 147 -31.89 -5.74 16.76
CA ALA A 147 -31.40 -6.50 17.92
C ALA A 147 -31.85 -5.90 19.27
N MET A 148 -32.21 -4.62 19.31
CA MET A 148 -32.61 -3.93 20.55
C MET A 148 -34.08 -4.21 20.94
N THR A 149 -34.93 -4.60 19.98
CA THR A 149 -36.37 -4.84 20.21
C THR A 149 -36.66 -6.24 20.77
N LEU A 150 -35.76 -7.21 20.58
CA LEU A 150 -35.99 -8.60 21.01
C LEU A 150 -35.68 -8.88 22.49
N ILE A 151 -35.04 -7.95 23.21
CA ILE A 151 -34.68 -8.14 24.63
C ILE A 151 -35.82 -7.69 25.58
N PHE A 152 -36.77 -6.88 25.12
CA PHE A 152 -37.86 -6.36 25.98
C PHE A 152 -39.16 -7.18 25.99
N PHE A 153 -39.30 -8.22 25.15
CA PHE A 153 -40.57 -8.98 25.04
C PHE A 153 -40.50 -10.42 25.57
N ARG A 154 -39.75 -10.69 26.65
CA ARG A 154 -39.77 -12.04 27.27
C ARG A 154 -39.66 -12.12 28.80
N ARG A 155 -40.30 -11.19 29.51
CA ARG A 155 -40.89 -11.45 30.85
C ARG A 155 -42.27 -10.82 30.84
N GLY A 156 -43.36 -11.55 30.59
CA GLY A 156 -43.77 -12.67 31.42
C GLY A 156 -44.88 -12.17 32.34
N SER A 157 -46.10 -12.15 31.80
CA SER A 157 -47.37 -12.16 32.56
C SER A 157 -47.28 -13.13 33.74
N ARG A 158 -47.75 -12.71 34.92
CA ARG A 158 -48.44 -13.58 35.90
C ARG A 158 -49.05 -12.77 37.05
N SER A 159 -50.36 -12.99 37.18
CA SER A 159 -51.27 -12.77 38.32
C SER A 159 -51.72 -11.35 38.62
#